data_AF-A0A1A7XXH6-F1
#
_entry.id   AF-A0A1A7XXH6-F1
#
_cell.length_a   1.000
_cell.length_b   1.000
_cell.length_c   1.000
_cell.angle_alpha   90.00
_cell.angle_beta   90.00
_cell.angle_gamma   90.00
#
_symmetry.space_group_name_H-M   'P 1'
#
loop_
_entity.id
_entity.type
_entity.pdbx_description
1 polymer ?
#
loop_
_entity_poly.entity_id
_entity_poly.type
_entity_poly.pdbx_seq_one_letter_code
_entity_poly.pdbx_strand_id
1 'polypeptide(L)'
;VMMINFFIFILISRNSGQDKNGPNKPYVPAKPFWAKLSPNAAYWNRQQQILDVQDNPIFMTNSSSAEMPDWLNDTSSTSDPCQPNIRVTTQVKDYNSLPDRFKDFLLYMRCRSYPVAMDNPEICKDPPFLLLAVKSLGPHFDRRQAIRQSWGRAGVIANKTVVTVFLLGNATAVDHHPDLSEMLSYESSRHKDLIQWDFRDSFFNLTVKEVLFLDWIQARCSGARFIFKGDDDVFVNTYRILDFLKGLSGPKARDLFVGDVITNAGPHRDKKVKYFIPESMYTGAYPPYAGGGGYLYSG
;
A
#
# COMPACT_ATOMS: atom_id res chain seq x y z
N VAL A 1 -27.35 2.03 -40.04
CA VAL A 1 -27.01 0.95 -39.08
C VAL A 1 -27.43 1.44 -37.70
N MET A 2 -28.48 0.86 -37.14
CA MET A 2 -29.13 1.33 -35.92
C MET A 2 -28.30 0.92 -34.69
N MET A 3 -27.76 1.87 -33.93
CA MET A 3 -27.08 1.57 -32.66
C MET A 3 -28.11 1.20 -31.61
N ILE A 4 -28.08 -0.06 -31.17
CA ILE A 4 -28.85 -0.55 -30.03
C ILE A 4 -28.02 -0.25 -28.78
N ASN A 5 -28.46 0.72 -27.98
CA ASN A 5 -27.89 0.98 -26.66
C ASN A 5 -28.49 -0.03 -25.67
N PHE A 6 -27.64 -0.93 -25.15
CA PHE A 6 -28.02 -1.81 -24.05
C PHE A 6 -27.89 -1.04 -22.73
N PHE A 7 -29.04 -0.75 -22.09
CA PHE A 7 -29.07 -0.32 -20.70
C PHE A 7 -28.95 -1.55 -19.80
N ILE A 8 -27.82 -1.70 -19.10
CA ILE A 8 -27.64 -2.71 -18.06
C ILE A 8 -28.25 -2.17 -16.77
N PHE A 9 -29.39 -2.70 -16.35
CA PHE A 9 -29.93 -2.48 -15.01
C PHE A 9 -29.27 -3.47 -14.04
N ILE A 10 -28.41 -2.99 -13.14
CA ILE A 10 -27.93 -3.80 -12.02
C ILE A 10 -29.01 -3.78 -10.94
N LEU A 11 -29.83 -4.84 -10.91
CA LEU A 11 -30.76 -5.11 -9.82
C LEU A 11 -29.99 -5.71 -8.64
N ILE A 12 -29.66 -4.88 -7.65
CA ILE A 12 -29.15 -5.38 -6.36
C ILE A 12 -30.35 -5.90 -5.56
N SER A 13 -30.62 -7.20 -5.67
CA SER A 13 -31.57 -7.88 -4.81
C SER A 13 -30.95 -8.10 -3.43
N ARG A 14 -31.37 -7.31 -2.45
CA ARG A 14 -31.07 -7.57 -1.04
C ARG A 14 -32.11 -8.54 -0.52
N ASN A 15 -31.75 -9.82 -0.42
CA ASN A 15 -32.63 -10.84 0.15
C ASN A 15 -32.65 -10.68 1.68
N SER A 16 -33.45 -9.72 2.16
CA SER A 16 -33.85 -9.64 3.57
C SER A 16 -35.00 -10.60 3.78
N GLY A 17 -34.93 -11.40 4.84
CA GLY A 17 -35.89 -12.45 5.18
C GLY A 17 -37.35 -12.00 5.09
N GLN A 18 -38.15 -12.94 4.58
CA GLN A 18 -39.61 -13.02 4.55
C GLN A 18 -40.37 -11.92 5.29
N ASP A 19 -40.97 -11.00 4.53
CA ASP A 19 -42.30 -10.47 4.84
C ASP A 19 -43.22 -10.79 3.65
N LYS A 20 -44.14 -11.73 3.87
CA LYS A 20 -45.21 -12.08 2.93
C LYS A 20 -46.31 -11.03 3.07
N ASN A 21 -46.66 -10.40 1.94
CA ASN A 21 -47.84 -9.56 1.67
C ASN A 21 -47.58 -8.05 1.58
N GLY A 22 -47.02 -7.63 0.44
CA GLY A 22 -47.14 -6.27 -0.09
C GLY A 22 -46.61 -6.23 -1.53
N PRO A 23 -47.14 -5.39 -2.43
CA PRO A 23 -46.56 -5.27 -3.76
C PRO A 23 -45.11 -4.78 -3.59
N ASN A 24 -44.14 -5.59 -4.06
CA ASN A 24 -42.71 -5.25 -4.11
C ASN A 24 -42.53 -3.99 -4.95
N LYS A 25 -42.72 -2.81 -4.34
CA LYS A 25 -42.38 -1.54 -4.96
C LYS A 25 -40.86 -1.50 -5.05
N PRO A 26 -40.28 -1.35 -6.26
CA PRO A 26 -38.85 -1.14 -6.38
C PRO A 26 -38.46 0.07 -5.52
N TYR A 27 -37.50 -0.13 -4.63
CA TYR A 27 -36.92 0.98 -3.86
C TYR A 27 -36.14 1.84 -4.85
N VAL A 28 -36.73 2.97 -5.24
CA VAL A 28 -36.04 4.02 -5.98
C VAL A 28 -35.45 4.96 -4.94
N PRO A 29 -34.12 5.08 -4.84
CA PRO A 29 -33.49 6.03 -3.93
C PRO A 29 -34.02 7.44 -4.19
N ALA A 30 -34.45 8.13 -3.14
CA ALA A 30 -34.98 9.50 -3.24
C ALA A 30 -33.92 10.55 -3.65
N LYS A 31 -32.64 10.15 -3.65
CA LYS A 31 -31.53 10.96 -4.12
C LYS A 31 -30.90 10.25 -5.32
N PRO A 32 -30.44 10.97 -6.35
CA PRO A 32 -29.60 10.38 -7.37
C PRO A 32 -28.44 9.66 -6.68
N PHE A 33 -28.11 8.46 -7.17
CA PHE A 33 -26.97 7.69 -6.68
C PHE A 33 -25.68 8.52 -6.75
N TRP A 34 -25.61 9.42 -7.73
CA TRP A 34 -24.54 10.38 -7.94
C TRP A 34 -24.86 11.72 -7.27
N ALA A 35 -24.06 12.10 -6.26
CA ALA A 35 -24.05 13.45 -5.73
C ALA A 35 -23.31 14.40 -6.69
N LYS A 36 -23.65 15.70 -6.68
CA LYS A 36 -22.88 16.72 -7.41
C LYS A 36 -21.43 16.67 -6.96
N LEU A 37 -20.50 16.51 -7.91
CA LEU A 37 -19.08 16.37 -7.64
C LEU A 37 -18.58 17.67 -6.98
N SER A 38 -18.28 17.60 -5.68
CA SER A 38 -17.67 18.69 -4.92
C SER A 38 -16.29 18.24 -4.43
N PRO A 39 -15.29 19.13 -4.45
CA PRO A 39 -13.95 18.76 -4.04
C PRO A 39 -13.93 18.49 -2.54
N ASN A 40 -13.32 17.38 -2.13
CA ASN A 40 -13.09 17.14 -0.72
C ASN A 40 -12.16 18.22 -0.14
N ALA A 41 -12.44 18.67 1.09
CA ALA A 41 -11.63 19.67 1.76
C ALA A 41 -10.26 19.12 2.21
N ALA A 42 -10.20 17.83 2.52
CA ALA A 42 -8.96 17.15 2.88
C ALA A 42 -8.13 16.85 1.64
N TYR A 43 -6.84 17.18 1.71
CA TYR A 43 -5.95 17.17 0.55
C TYR A 43 -5.83 15.80 -0.10
N TRP A 44 -5.58 14.75 0.69
CA TRP A 44 -5.41 13.39 0.16
C TRP A 44 -6.69 12.91 -0.51
N ASN A 45 -7.85 13.10 0.14
CA ASN A 45 -9.14 12.73 -0.44
C ASN A 45 -9.40 13.44 -1.76
N ARG A 46 -9.04 14.73 -1.86
CA ARG A 46 -9.17 15.50 -3.10
C ARG A 46 -8.24 14.99 -4.21
N GLN A 47 -6.99 14.66 -3.89
CA GLN A 47 -6.07 14.07 -4.88
C GLN A 47 -6.56 12.68 -5.33
N GLN A 48 -7.07 11.85 -4.41
CA GLN A 48 -7.66 10.56 -4.76
C GLN A 48 -8.90 10.74 -5.65
N GLN A 49 -9.76 11.71 -5.35
CA GLN A 49 -10.93 12.02 -6.18
C GLN A 49 -10.56 12.44 -7.61
N ILE A 50 -9.45 13.17 -7.77
CA ILE A 50 -8.92 13.52 -9.11
C ILE A 50 -8.49 12.25 -9.85
N LEU A 51 -7.73 11.37 -9.19
CA LEU A 51 -7.30 10.09 -9.77
C LEU A 51 -8.50 9.20 -10.14
N ASP A 52 -9.50 9.10 -9.25
CA ASP A 52 -10.70 8.31 -9.50
C ASP A 52 -11.44 8.79 -10.75
N VAL A 53 -11.54 10.10 -10.98
CA VAL A 53 -12.17 10.68 -12.18
C VAL A 53 -11.33 10.43 -13.44
N GLN A 54 -10.00 10.50 -13.33
CA GLN A 54 -9.08 10.25 -14.46
C GLN A 54 -9.09 8.78 -14.89
N ASP A 55 -9.07 7.87 -13.94
CA ASP A 55 -8.96 6.43 -14.19
C ASP A 55 -10.31 5.75 -14.47
N ASN A 56 -11.44 6.42 -14.19
CA ASN A 56 -12.78 5.89 -14.41
C ASN A 56 -13.60 6.83 -15.33
N PRO A 57 -13.50 6.67 -16.66
CA PRO A 57 -14.15 7.57 -17.62
C PRO A 57 -15.69 7.60 -17.51
N ILE A 58 -16.29 6.60 -16.85
CA ILE A 58 -17.73 6.52 -16.57
C ILE A 58 -18.22 7.74 -15.77
N PHE A 59 -17.40 8.29 -14.87
CA PHE A 59 -17.76 9.49 -14.11
C PHE A 59 -17.94 10.74 -14.99
N MET A 60 -17.37 10.75 -16.20
CA MET A 60 -17.40 11.90 -17.10
C MET A 60 -18.36 11.72 -18.29
N THR A 61 -19.08 10.60 -18.38
CA THR A 61 -19.94 10.27 -19.55
C THR A 61 -21.12 11.21 -19.79
N ASN A 62 -21.56 11.97 -18.78
CA ASN A 62 -22.68 12.91 -18.89
C ASN A 62 -22.30 14.38 -18.68
N SER A 63 -21.03 14.67 -18.40
CA SER A 63 -20.56 16.04 -18.15
C SER A 63 -19.99 16.63 -19.45
N SER A 64 -20.58 17.74 -19.90
CA SER A 64 -20.00 18.51 -21.00
C SER A 64 -18.65 19.09 -20.56
N SER A 65 -17.71 19.31 -21.51
CA SER A 65 -16.41 19.93 -21.21
C SER A 65 -16.52 21.32 -20.56
N ALA A 66 -17.67 21.98 -20.68
CA ALA A 66 -17.99 23.27 -20.06
C ALA A 66 -18.43 23.17 -18.58
N GLU A 67 -18.66 21.96 -18.05
CA GLU A 67 -19.05 21.72 -16.65
C GLU A 67 -17.92 21.13 -15.80
N MET A 68 -16.72 20.93 -16.37
CA MET A 68 -15.57 20.42 -15.60
C MET A 68 -15.17 21.44 -14.53
N PRO A 69 -15.22 21.08 -13.25
CA PRO A 69 -14.76 21.97 -12.20
C PRO A 69 -13.26 22.27 -12.33
N ASP A 70 -12.87 23.54 -12.15
CA ASP A 70 -11.47 24.00 -12.28
C ASP A 70 -10.46 23.20 -11.44
N TRP A 71 -10.91 22.60 -10.32
CA TRP A 71 -10.06 21.76 -9.47
C TRP A 71 -9.67 20.41 -10.08
N LEU A 72 -10.33 19.96 -11.15
CA LEU A 72 -9.94 18.77 -11.93
C LEU A 72 -8.83 19.07 -12.96
N ASN A 73 -8.66 20.33 -13.35
CA ASN A 73 -7.63 20.77 -14.30
C ASN A 73 -6.28 21.05 -13.61
N ASP A 74 -6.05 20.54 -12.40
CA ASP A 74 -4.75 20.63 -11.70
C ASP A 74 -3.73 19.62 -12.31
N THR A 75 -3.65 19.59 -13.63
CA THR A 75 -2.75 18.79 -14.46
C THR A 75 -1.47 19.55 -14.80
N SER A 76 -0.98 20.42 -13.92
CA SER A 76 0.42 20.83 -14.01
C SER A 76 1.29 19.65 -13.54
N SER A 77 1.40 18.66 -14.42
CA SER A 77 2.41 17.65 -14.37
C SER A 77 3.73 18.41 -14.49
N THR A 78 4.42 18.64 -13.37
CA THR A 78 5.86 18.79 -13.46
C THR A 78 6.35 17.54 -14.19
N SER A 79 7.15 17.70 -15.25
CA SER A 79 7.61 16.57 -16.07
C SER A 79 8.29 15.48 -15.23
N ASP A 80 8.81 15.88 -14.06
CA ASP A 80 9.32 15.00 -13.02
C ASP A 80 8.39 14.99 -11.78
N PRO A 81 7.78 13.85 -11.41
CA PRO A 81 6.93 13.71 -10.22
C PRO A 81 7.73 13.72 -8.90
N CYS A 82 9.06 13.68 -8.97
CA CYS A 82 9.96 13.72 -7.81
C CYS A 82 10.42 15.12 -7.43
N GLN A 83 10.08 16.14 -8.22
CA GLN A 83 10.25 17.53 -7.81
C GLN A 83 9.25 17.91 -6.71
N PRO A 84 9.66 18.74 -5.73
CA PRO A 84 8.77 19.16 -4.65
C PRO A 84 7.57 19.94 -5.17
N ASN A 85 6.36 19.48 -4.85
CA ASN A 85 5.12 20.17 -5.23
C ASN A 85 4.83 21.35 -4.29
N ILE A 86 5.38 22.52 -4.58
CA ILE A 86 5.23 23.72 -3.73
C ILE A 86 3.76 24.20 -3.61
N ARG A 87 2.85 23.79 -4.53
CA ARG A 87 1.42 24.18 -4.46
C ARG A 87 0.73 23.68 -3.19
N VAL A 88 1.22 22.61 -2.58
CA VAL A 88 0.65 22.09 -1.32
C VAL A 88 0.70 23.11 -0.19
N THR A 89 1.63 24.07 -0.24
CA THR A 89 1.77 25.15 0.76
C THR A 89 0.55 26.07 0.81
N THR A 90 -0.17 26.23 -0.30
CA THR A 90 -1.40 27.04 -0.39
C THR A 90 -2.66 26.18 -0.46
N GLN A 91 -2.54 24.96 -0.98
CA GLN A 91 -3.65 24.02 -1.17
C GLN A 91 -4.07 23.28 0.12
N VAL A 92 -3.20 23.24 1.13
CA VAL A 92 -3.45 22.63 2.45
C VAL A 92 -3.63 23.72 3.50
N LYS A 93 -4.84 23.82 4.07
CA LYS A 93 -5.28 24.95 4.91
C LYS A 93 -4.35 25.28 6.08
N ASP A 94 -3.76 24.26 6.71
CA ASP A 94 -2.97 24.37 7.93
C ASP A 94 -1.49 24.01 7.72
N TYR A 95 -1.01 24.00 6.47
CA TYR A 95 0.34 23.54 6.07
C TYR A 95 1.46 24.04 6.98
N ASN A 96 1.50 25.34 7.26
CA ASN A 96 2.56 25.97 8.05
C ASN A 96 2.62 25.46 9.50
N SER A 97 1.50 24.96 10.03
CA SER A 97 1.40 24.42 11.39
C SER A 97 1.63 22.90 11.46
N LEU A 98 1.77 22.23 10.31
CA LEU A 98 2.00 20.80 10.26
C LEU A 98 3.43 20.45 10.71
N PRO A 99 3.64 19.33 11.41
CA PRO A 99 4.96 18.77 11.63
C PRO A 99 5.68 18.46 10.31
N ASP A 100 7.01 18.52 10.29
CA ASP A 100 7.80 18.43 9.05
C ASP A 100 7.59 17.11 8.29
N ARG A 101 7.38 15.99 9.00
CA ARG A 101 7.02 14.71 8.37
C ARG A 101 5.79 14.78 7.45
N PHE A 102 4.82 15.64 7.75
CA PHE A 102 3.65 15.85 6.89
C PHE A 102 3.96 16.77 5.71
N LYS A 103 4.79 17.80 5.94
CA LYS A 103 5.25 18.70 4.88
C LYS A 103 6.05 17.93 3.84
N ASP A 104 7.00 17.12 4.28
CA ASP A 104 7.80 16.23 3.42
C ASP A 104 6.89 15.30 2.62
N PHE A 105 5.94 14.61 3.29
CA PHE A 105 4.97 13.76 2.60
C PHE A 105 4.20 14.52 1.52
N LEU A 106 3.65 15.70 1.84
CA LEU A 106 2.87 16.50 0.90
C LEU A 106 3.70 16.97 -0.31
N LEU A 107 4.95 17.39 -0.08
CA LEU A 107 5.83 17.87 -1.13
C LEU A 107 6.22 16.75 -2.12
N TYR A 108 6.40 15.52 -1.63
CA TYR A 108 6.99 14.42 -2.40
C TYR A 108 6.07 13.23 -2.66
N MET A 109 4.80 13.22 -2.22
CA MET A 109 3.89 12.06 -2.37
C MET A 109 3.63 11.61 -3.82
N ARG A 110 4.00 12.42 -4.82
CA ARG A 110 3.93 12.07 -6.25
C ARG A 110 5.12 11.20 -6.69
N CYS A 111 6.26 11.27 -6.00
CA CYS A 111 7.44 10.47 -6.27
C CYS A 111 7.25 9.04 -5.74
N ARG A 112 7.14 8.07 -6.63
CA ARG A 112 6.94 6.65 -6.27
C ARG A 112 7.99 5.72 -6.85
N SER A 113 8.84 6.22 -7.76
CA SER A 113 9.91 5.45 -8.37
C SER A 113 11.24 5.89 -7.77
N TYR A 114 11.97 4.94 -7.20
CA TYR A 114 13.28 5.14 -6.63
C TYR A 114 14.20 4.02 -7.13
N PRO A 115 15.46 4.33 -7.52
CA PRO A 115 16.35 3.32 -8.04
C PRO A 115 16.73 2.31 -6.95
N VAL A 116 17.01 1.08 -7.38
CA VAL A 116 17.52 0.03 -6.50
C VAL A 116 19.01 0.29 -6.26
N ALA A 117 19.39 0.50 -5.01
CA ALA A 117 20.78 0.71 -4.59
C ALA A 117 21.50 -0.61 -4.31
N MET A 118 20.80 -1.61 -3.75
CA MET A 118 21.31 -2.97 -3.56
C MET A 118 20.23 -4.00 -3.90
N ASP A 119 20.60 -5.02 -4.68
CA ASP A 119 19.73 -6.11 -5.12
C ASP A 119 20.51 -7.43 -5.12
N ASN A 120 19.79 -8.54 -5.12
CA ASN A 120 20.34 -9.85 -5.47
C ASN A 120 19.44 -10.55 -6.49
N PRO A 121 19.73 -10.43 -7.80
CA PRO A 121 18.89 -11.00 -8.86
C PRO A 121 18.73 -12.52 -8.78
N GLU A 122 19.66 -13.25 -8.17
CA GLU A 122 19.60 -14.72 -8.13
C GLU A 122 18.68 -15.26 -7.02
N ILE A 123 18.23 -14.42 -6.06
CA ILE A 123 17.53 -14.90 -4.85
C ILE A 123 16.18 -15.58 -5.13
N CYS A 124 15.52 -15.21 -6.22
CA CYS A 124 14.23 -15.76 -6.66
C CYS A 124 14.31 -16.44 -8.03
N LYS A 125 15.50 -16.82 -8.49
CA LYS A 125 15.68 -17.54 -9.76
C LYS A 125 14.87 -18.84 -9.79
N ASP A 126 14.90 -19.57 -8.68
CA ASP A 126 13.97 -20.67 -8.42
C ASP A 126 12.80 -20.12 -7.60
N PRO A 127 11.57 -20.10 -8.14
CA PRO A 127 10.45 -19.49 -7.45
C PRO A 127 10.15 -20.15 -6.09
N PRO A 128 10.10 -19.38 -4.99
CA PRO A 128 9.85 -19.94 -3.67
C PRO A 128 8.38 -20.33 -3.48
N PHE A 129 8.13 -21.30 -2.62
CA PHE A 129 6.77 -21.55 -2.14
C PHE A 129 6.31 -20.43 -1.19
N LEU A 130 7.22 -19.93 -0.36
CA LEU A 130 6.97 -18.82 0.56
C LEU A 130 8.12 -17.82 0.50
N LEU A 131 7.81 -16.57 0.16
CA LEU A 131 8.70 -15.43 0.31
C LEU A 131 8.40 -14.73 1.64
N LEU A 132 9.40 -14.65 2.52
CA LEU A 132 9.36 -13.84 3.75
C LEU A 132 9.99 -12.48 3.43
N ALA A 133 9.18 -11.43 3.39
CA ALA A 133 9.63 -10.07 3.14
C ALA A 133 9.54 -9.24 4.42
N VAL A 134 10.71 -8.87 4.96
CA VAL A 134 10.81 -8.25 6.28
C VAL A 134 11.22 -6.80 6.14
N LYS A 135 10.35 -5.87 6.55
CA LYS A 135 10.70 -4.44 6.63
C LYS A 135 11.77 -4.27 7.72
N SER A 136 12.89 -3.64 7.36
CA SER A 136 13.96 -3.35 8.31
C SER A 136 14.55 -1.96 8.05
N LEU A 137 15.39 -1.48 8.98
CA LEU A 137 16.15 -0.24 8.87
C LEU A 137 17.64 -0.56 8.80
N GLY A 138 18.43 0.30 8.15
CA GLY A 138 19.89 0.14 8.03
C GLY A 138 20.58 -0.34 9.32
N PRO A 139 20.36 0.32 10.48
CA PRO A 139 21.00 -0.04 11.75
C PRO A 139 20.60 -1.40 12.37
N HIS A 140 19.52 -2.04 11.94
CA HIS A 140 18.94 -3.24 12.59
C HIS A 140 19.66 -4.56 12.21
N PHE A 141 20.99 -4.58 12.22
CA PHE A 141 21.78 -5.76 11.86
C PHE A 141 21.50 -6.97 12.76
N ASP A 142 21.36 -6.72 14.07
CA ASP A 142 21.08 -7.72 15.09
C ASP A 142 19.71 -8.38 14.88
N ARG A 143 18.67 -7.59 14.60
CA ARG A 143 17.33 -8.10 14.30
C ARG A 143 17.34 -8.98 13.07
N ARG A 144 17.92 -8.50 11.96
CA ARG A 144 18.04 -9.29 10.72
C ARG A 144 18.80 -10.59 10.96
N GLN A 145 19.90 -10.54 11.72
CA GLN A 145 20.68 -11.72 12.04
C GLN A 145 19.90 -12.73 12.90
N ALA A 146 19.17 -12.26 13.92
CA ALA A 146 18.31 -13.10 14.74
C ALA A 146 17.21 -13.77 13.90
N ILE A 147 16.61 -13.05 12.96
CA ILE A 147 15.60 -13.56 12.03
C ILE A 147 16.19 -14.66 11.14
N ARG A 148 17.37 -14.45 10.53
CA ARG A 148 18.07 -15.47 9.72
C ARG A 148 18.35 -16.75 10.51
N GLN A 149 18.69 -16.62 11.79
CA GLN A 149 19.01 -17.74 12.68
C GLN A 149 17.79 -18.40 13.31
N SER A 150 16.59 -17.84 13.12
CA SER A 150 15.35 -18.32 13.71
C SER A 150 14.25 -18.51 12.65
N TRP A 151 13.20 -17.69 12.68
CA TRP A 151 12.00 -17.88 11.90
C TRP A 151 12.13 -17.52 10.42
N GLY A 152 13.07 -16.62 10.08
CA GLY A 152 13.38 -16.22 8.70
C GLY A 152 14.50 -17.04 8.07
N ARG A 153 14.72 -18.28 8.54
CA ARG A 153 15.71 -19.16 7.93
C ARG A 153 15.29 -19.48 6.49
N ALA A 154 16.14 -19.17 5.52
CA ALA A 154 15.94 -19.56 4.13
C ALA A 154 16.34 -21.02 3.86
N GLY A 155 15.79 -21.62 2.80
CA GLY A 155 16.08 -22.97 2.35
C GLY A 155 14.83 -23.86 2.27
N VAL A 156 15.03 -25.18 2.29
CA VAL A 156 13.91 -26.14 2.26
C VAL A 156 13.44 -26.41 3.68
N ILE A 157 12.22 -25.96 3.99
CA ILE A 157 11.56 -26.14 5.30
C ILE A 157 10.25 -26.89 5.07
N ALA A 158 10.06 -28.00 5.78
CA ALA A 158 8.86 -28.84 5.66
C ALA A 158 8.50 -29.19 4.19
N ASN A 159 9.51 -29.54 3.39
CA ASN A 159 9.44 -29.84 1.95
C ASN A 159 8.94 -28.68 1.07
N LYS A 160 9.14 -27.43 1.51
CA LYS A 160 8.81 -26.21 0.76
C LYS A 160 10.01 -25.28 0.72
N THR A 161 10.27 -24.68 -0.44
CA THR A 161 11.31 -23.67 -0.59
C THR A 161 10.85 -22.36 0.05
N VAL A 162 11.62 -21.86 1.02
CA VAL A 162 11.41 -20.59 1.71
C VAL A 162 12.58 -19.67 1.39
N VAL A 163 12.27 -18.45 0.97
CA VAL A 163 13.24 -17.38 0.74
C VAL A 163 12.93 -16.24 1.69
N THR A 164 13.96 -15.57 2.22
CA THR A 164 13.80 -14.38 3.07
C THR A 164 14.54 -13.22 2.45
N VAL A 165 13.90 -12.06 2.41
CA VAL A 165 14.48 -10.79 1.97
C VAL A 165 14.20 -9.69 3.00
N PHE A 166 15.15 -8.78 3.18
CA PHE A 166 14.99 -7.61 4.03
C PHE A 166 14.86 -6.35 3.17
N LEU A 167 13.84 -5.54 3.47
CA LEU A 167 13.46 -4.35 2.70
C LEU A 167 13.94 -3.08 3.39
N LEU A 168 14.90 -2.39 2.78
CA LEU A 168 15.56 -1.21 3.33
C LEU A 168 15.37 0.00 2.40
N GLY A 169 15.29 1.19 2.99
CA GLY A 169 15.67 2.44 2.34
C GLY A 169 16.97 2.97 2.93
N ASN A 170 17.28 4.23 2.65
CA ASN A 170 18.43 4.93 3.20
C ASN A 170 18.17 5.45 4.60
N ALA A 171 19.06 5.11 5.52
CA ALA A 171 19.24 5.79 6.79
C ALA A 171 20.27 6.91 6.59
N THR A 172 19.87 8.17 6.76
CA THR A 172 20.72 9.34 6.42
C THR A 172 21.08 10.16 7.65
N ALA A 173 22.15 10.95 7.54
CA ALA A 173 22.59 11.88 8.58
C ALA A 173 21.54 12.96 8.92
N VAL A 174 20.66 13.29 7.98
CA VAL A 174 19.52 14.22 8.20
C VAL A 174 18.59 13.69 9.30
N ASP A 175 18.48 12.37 9.41
CA ASP A 175 17.71 11.66 10.44
C ASP A 175 18.58 11.22 11.63
N HIS A 176 19.77 11.81 11.79
CA HIS A 176 20.73 11.48 12.84
C HIS A 176 21.19 10.01 12.84
N HIS A 177 21.15 9.34 11.69
CA HIS A 177 21.74 8.02 11.53
C HIS A 177 23.24 8.13 11.20
N PRO A 178 24.10 7.27 11.77
CA PRO A 178 25.49 7.15 11.34
C PRO A 178 25.56 6.59 9.91
N ASP A 179 26.67 6.85 9.22
CA ASP A 179 26.95 6.17 7.95
C ASP A 179 27.29 4.70 8.22
N LEU A 180 26.43 3.81 7.71
CA LEU A 180 26.54 2.36 7.85
C LEU A 180 26.66 1.68 6.48
N SER A 181 26.95 2.43 5.42
CA SER A 181 26.97 1.95 4.04
C SER A 181 27.96 0.79 3.83
N GLU A 182 29.17 0.87 4.38
CA GLU A 182 30.16 -0.21 4.31
C GLU A 182 29.69 -1.48 5.05
N MET A 183 29.08 -1.32 6.22
CA MET A 183 28.55 -2.45 7.00
C MET A 183 27.38 -3.13 6.29
N LEU A 184 26.49 -2.36 5.67
CA LEU A 184 25.39 -2.87 4.85
C LEU A 184 25.91 -3.57 3.59
N SER A 185 26.94 -3.03 2.94
CA SER A 185 27.58 -3.67 1.79
C SER A 185 28.22 -5.00 2.17
N TYR A 186 28.91 -5.05 3.32
CA TYR A 186 29.44 -6.29 3.88
C TYR A 186 28.33 -7.31 4.16
N GLU A 187 27.26 -6.90 4.85
CA GLU A 187 26.11 -7.76 5.14
C GLU A 187 25.46 -8.30 3.85
N SER A 188 25.20 -7.42 2.88
CA SER A 188 24.66 -7.78 1.56
C SER A 188 25.56 -8.78 0.85
N SER A 189 26.88 -8.55 0.85
CA SER A 189 27.85 -9.47 0.25
C SER A 189 27.85 -10.86 0.90
N ARG A 190 27.60 -10.92 2.22
CA ARG A 190 27.68 -12.15 3.01
C ARG A 190 26.40 -12.98 2.97
N HIS A 191 25.25 -12.32 3.00
CA HIS A 191 23.93 -12.96 3.15
C HIS A 191 23.07 -12.92 1.89
N LYS A 192 23.32 -11.95 1.00
CA LYS A 192 22.65 -11.87 -0.32
C LYS A 192 21.12 -11.78 -0.24
N ASP A 193 20.60 -11.23 0.85
CA ASP A 193 19.17 -11.15 1.18
C ASP A 193 18.69 -9.71 1.47
N LEU A 194 19.50 -8.70 1.15
CA LEU A 194 19.12 -7.29 1.29
C LEU A 194 18.62 -6.74 -0.04
N ILE A 195 17.47 -6.05 0.01
CA ILE A 195 16.99 -5.19 -1.06
C ILE A 195 16.92 -3.77 -0.51
N GLN A 196 17.68 -2.86 -1.11
CA GLN A 196 17.73 -1.46 -0.71
C GLN A 196 17.37 -0.57 -1.89
N TRP A 197 16.45 0.36 -1.66
CA TRP A 197 16.12 1.42 -2.61
C TRP A 197 16.61 2.78 -2.12
N ASP A 198 16.88 3.67 -3.07
CA ASP A 198 17.40 5.01 -2.81
C ASP A 198 16.29 6.00 -2.40
N PHE A 199 15.57 5.70 -1.33
CA PHE A 199 14.60 6.62 -0.71
C PHE A 199 14.91 6.79 0.78
N ARG A 200 14.57 7.95 1.36
CA ARG A 200 14.71 8.19 2.81
C ARG A 200 13.78 7.26 3.59
N ASP A 201 14.35 6.35 4.36
CA ASP A 201 13.58 5.35 5.12
C ASP A 201 12.97 5.97 6.37
N SER A 202 11.68 6.26 6.32
CA SER A 202 10.95 6.89 7.41
C SER A 202 9.58 6.24 7.59
N PHE A 203 8.98 6.47 8.76
CA PHE A 203 7.67 5.90 9.07
C PHE A 203 6.58 6.26 8.05
N PHE A 204 6.59 7.48 7.48
CA PHE A 204 5.62 7.90 6.45
C PHE A 204 5.95 7.37 5.05
N ASN A 205 7.19 6.97 4.81
CA ASN A 205 7.62 6.36 3.55
C ASN A 205 7.48 4.82 3.54
N LEU A 206 6.87 4.22 4.57
CA LEU A 206 6.57 2.78 4.56
C LEU A 206 5.63 2.37 3.41
N THR A 207 4.78 3.27 2.93
CA THR A 207 3.94 3.03 1.74
C THR A 207 4.77 3.07 0.45
N VAL A 208 5.79 3.93 0.37
CA VAL A 208 6.77 3.91 -0.73
C VAL A 208 7.53 2.58 -0.73
N LYS A 209 8.02 2.15 0.44
CA LYS A 209 8.66 0.84 0.62
C LYS A 209 7.76 -0.31 0.14
N GLU A 210 6.46 -0.23 0.42
CA GLU A 210 5.49 -1.24 -0.05
C GLU A 210 5.36 -1.26 -1.57
N VAL A 211 5.15 -0.10 -2.20
CA VAL A 211 4.99 -0.03 -3.67
C VAL A 211 6.26 -0.53 -4.36
N LEU A 212 7.43 -0.10 -3.91
CA LEU A 212 8.72 -0.54 -4.45
C LEU A 212 8.93 -2.06 -4.30
N PHE A 213 8.50 -2.63 -3.17
CA PHE A 213 8.55 -4.07 -2.96
C PHE A 213 7.61 -4.83 -3.89
N LEU A 214 6.39 -4.35 -4.10
CA LEU A 214 5.45 -4.95 -5.04
C LEU A 214 5.99 -4.93 -6.48
N ASP A 215 6.57 -3.80 -6.90
CA ASP A 215 7.25 -3.68 -8.20
C ASP A 215 8.42 -4.67 -8.33
N TRP A 216 9.21 -4.83 -7.25
CA TRP A 216 10.31 -5.79 -7.22
C TRP A 216 9.83 -7.24 -7.27
N ILE A 217 8.74 -7.61 -6.59
CA ILE A 217 8.15 -8.95 -6.70
C ILE A 217 7.79 -9.23 -8.16
N GLN A 218 7.09 -8.30 -8.81
CA GLN A 218 6.70 -8.46 -10.20
C GLN A 218 7.90 -8.63 -11.13
N ALA A 219 8.99 -7.89 -10.89
CA ALA A 219 10.18 -7.91 -11.74
C ALA A 219 11.15 -9.07 -11.44
N ARG A 220 11.24 -9.53 -10.19
CA ARG A 220 12.30 -10.45 -9.71
C ARG A 220 11.79 -11.76 -9.13
N CYS A 221 10.56 -11.80 -8.61
CA CYS A 221 10.05 -12.92 -7.82
C CYS A 221 8.59 -13.28 -8.15
N SER A 222 8.17 -13.08 -9.40
CA SER A 222 6.77 -13.23 -9.84
C SER A 222 6.22 -14.66 -9.76
N GLY A 223 7.09 -15.66 -9.57
CA GLY A 223 6.67 -17.04 -9.35
C GLY A 223 6.48 -17.43 -7.88
N ALA A 224 6.73 -16.51 -6.93
CA ALA A 224 6.51 -16.79 -5.51
C ALA A 224 5.04 -17.17 -5.27
N ARG A 225 4.77 -18.32 -4.63
CA ARG A 225 3.38 -18.78 -4.48
C ARG A 225 2.63 -18.04 -3.37
N PHE A 226 3.32 -17.72 -2.28
CA PHE A 226 2.81 -16.98 -1.15
C PHE A 226 3.87 -16.04 -0.63
N ILE A 227 3.42 -14.91 -0.07
CA ILE A 227 4.28 -13.88 0.46
C ILE A 227 3.79 -13.56 1.88
N PHE A 228 4.68 -13.70 2.85
CA PHE A 228 4.50 -13.11 4.16
C PHE A 228 5.27 -11.81 4.19
N LYS A 229 4.59 -10.72 4.53
CA LYS A 229 5.23 -9.45 4.82
C LYS A 229 5.14 -9.16 6.31
N GLY A 230 6.25 -8.77 6.94
CA GLY A 230 6.30 -8.45 8.36
C GLY A 230 7.30 -7.38 8.74
N ASP A 231 7.29 -6.99 10.01
CA ASP A 231 8.29 -6.14 10.64
C ASP A 231 9.46 -6.97 11.21
N ASP A 232 10.59 -6.33 11.51
CA ASP A 232 11.79 -7.00 12.05
C ASP A 232 11.79 -7.19 13.58
N ASP A 233 10.72 -6.78 14.25
CA ASP A 233 10.51 -6.91 15.71
C ASP A 233 9.38 -7.87 16.08
N VAL A 234 8.99 -8.76 15.17
CA VAL A 234 8.00 -9.82 15.44
C VAL A 234 8.66 -11.19 15.51
N PHE A 235 7.93 -12.13 16.13
CA PHE A 235 8.20 -13.56 16.00
C PHE A 235 7.17 -14.20 15.06
N VAL A 236 7.64 -15.00 14.11
CA VAL A 236 6.79 -15.73 13.17
C VAL A 236 6.97 -17.22 13.36
N ASN A 237 5.88 -17.96 13.51
CA ASN A 237 5.97 -19.42 13.46
C ASN A 237 5.86 -19.90 12.00
N THR A 238 6.98 -19.91 11.28
CA THR A 238 7.03 -20.25 9.85
C THR A 238 6.51 -21.66 9.57
N TYR A 239 6.71 -22.63 10.48
CA TYR A 239 6.14 -23.97 10.34
C TYR A 239 4.60 -23.96 10.36
N ARG A 240 3.99 -23.13 11.22
CA ARG A 240 2.53 -22.98 11.26
C ARG A 240 1.98 -22.27 10.03
N ILE A 241 2.71 -21.28 9.48
CA ILE A 241 2.35 -20.68 8.19
C ILE A 241 2.35 -21.73 7.08
N LEU A 242 3.42 -22.53 6.98
CA LEU A 242 3.51 -23.57 5.96
C LEU A 242 2.40 -24.63 6.10
N ASP A 243 2.03 -24.98 7.33
CA ASP A 243 0.92 -25.90 7.61
C ASP A 243 -0.44 -25.31 7.18
N PHE A 244 -0.71 -24.05 7.56
CA PHE A 244 -1.91 -23.32 7.13
C PHE A 244 -2.03 -23.27 5.60
N LEU A 245 -0.94 -22.94 4.90
CA LEU A 245 -0.91 -22.82 3.44
C LEU A 245 -1.13 -24.16 2.71
N LYS A 246 -0.76 -25.30 3.31
CA LYS A 246 -1.03 -26.63 2.73
C LYS A 246 -2.52 -26.93 2.64
N GLY A 247 -3.32 -26.40 3.57
CA GLY A 247 -4.77 -26.60 3.60
C GLY A 247 -5.54 -25.76 2.58
N LEU A 248 -4.89 -24.83 1.87
CA LEU A 248 -5.53 -23.94 0.92
C LEU A 248 -5.50 -24.51 -0.50
N SER A 249 -6.67 -24.55 -1.14
CA SER A 249 -6.82 -24.97 -2.54
C SER A 249 -7.84 -24.10 -3.28
N GLY A 250 -7.73 -24.09 -4.61
CA GLY A 250 -8.66 -23.37 -5.49
C GLY A 250 -8.67 -21.85 -5.24
N PRO A 251 -9.85 -21.20 -5.27
CA PRO A 251 -9.97 -19.74 -5.13
C PRO A 251 -9.37 -19.19 -3.83
N LYS A 252 -9.49 -19.93 -2.72
CA LYS A 252 -8.94 -19.50 -1.41
C LYS A 252 -7.42 -19.33 -1.41
N ALA A 253 -6.71 -20.08 -2.26
CA ALA A 253 -5.27 -19.96 -2.38
C ALA A 253 -4.85 -18.87 -3.37
N ARG A 254 -5.71 -18.50 -4.32
CA ARG A 254 -5.41 -17.50 -5.37
C ARG A 254 -5.59 -16.07 -4.87
N ASP A 255 -6.59 -15.86 -4.03
CA ASP A 255 -6.99 -14.52 -3.58
C ASP A 255 -6.73 -14.35 -2.07
N LEU A 256 -5.72 -15.08 -1.55
CA LEU A 256 -5.42 -15.09 -0.12
C LEU A 256 -4.92 -13.72 0.31
N PHE A 257 -5.54 -13.14 1.32
CA PHE A 257 -5.00 -12.03 2.09
C PHE A 257 -5.49 -12.16 3.54
N VAL A 258 -4.59 -12.48 4.46
CA VAL A 258 -4.93 -12.76 5.86
C VAL A 258 -3.94 -12.12 6.82
N GLY A 259 -4.43 -11.73 7.99
CA GLY A 259 -3.67 -11.10 9.07
C GLY A 259 -4.61 -10.68 10.19
N ASP A 260 -4.15 -9.80 11.07
CA ASP A 260 -5.03 -9.13 12.04
C ASP A 260 -5.79 -8.00 11.35
N VAL A 261 -6.99 -8.32 10.83
CA VAL A 261 -7.79 -7.40 10.02
C VAL A 261 -8.62 -6.50 10.91
N ILE A 262 -8.29 -5.22 10.89
CA ILE A 262 -9.00 -4.17 11.61
C ILE A 262 -10.12 -3.65 10.70
N THR A 263 -11.34 -3.60 11.23
CA THR A 263 -12.53 -3.05 10.54
C THR A 263 -13.06 -1.83 11.30
N ASN A 264 -13.80 -0.96 10.61
CA ASN A 264 -14.38 0.25 11.19
C ASN A 264 -13.37 1.21 11.84
N ALA A 265 -12.13 1.21 11.34
CA ALA A 265 -11.07 2.11 11.79
C ALA A 265 -11.21 3.50 11.15
N GLY A 266 -10.56 4.48 11.76
CA GLY A 266 -10.47 5.83 11.24
C GLY A 266 -9.18 6.53 11.67
N PRO A 267 -8.89 7.69 11.08
CA PRO A 267 -7.71 8.48 11.40
C PRO A 267 -7.70 8.91 12.87
N HIS A 268 -6.59 8.69 13.57
CA HIS A 268 -6.41 9.23 14.91
C HIS A 268 -6.24 10.75 14.87
N ARG A 269 -7.04 11.47 15.64
CA ARG A 269 -7.03 12.94 15.67
C ARG A 269 -6.25 13.55 16.84
N ASP A 270 -5.80 12.73 17.78
CA ASP A 270 -4.90 13.19 18.84
C ASP A 270 -3.48 13.37 18.31
N LYS A 271 -2.96 14.61 18.39
CA LYS A 271 -1.59 14.96 17.96
C LYS A 271 -0.50 14.19 18.70
N LYS A 272 -0.81 13.62 19.86
CA LYS A 272 0.16 12.91 20.72
C LYS A 272 0.40 11.47 20.27
N VAL A 273 -0.49 10.88 19.47
CA VAL A 273 -0.33 9.48 19.05
C VAL A 273 0.57 9.36 17.81
N LYS A 274 1.29 8.23 17.73
CA LYS A 274 2.21 7.92 16.61
C LYS A 274 1.52 8.03 15.25
N TYR A 275 0.29 7.54 15.15
CA TYR A 275 -0.50 7.46 13.92
C TYR A 275 -1.47 8.64 13.75
N PHE A 276 -1.16 9.80 14.34
CA PHE A 276 -1.95 11.02 14.16
C PHE A 276 -2.07 11.37 12.68
N ILE A 277 -3.28 11.72 12.22
CA ILE A 277 -3.55 12.24 10.88
C ILE A 277 -4.50 13.45 11.01
N PRO A 278 -4.11 14.66 10.55
CA PRO A 278 -4.97 15.84 10.63
C PRO A 278 -6.13 15.78 9.63
N GLU A 279 -7.20 16.50 9.93
CA GLU A 279 -8.39 16.57 9.07
C GLU A 279 -8.11 17.22 7.71
N SER A 280 -7.17 18.16 7.66
CA SER A 280 -6.69 18.78 6.41
C SER A 280 -6.00 17.79 5.48
N MET A 281 -5.49 16.67 6.01
CA MET A 281 -4.82 15.62 5.23
C MET A 281 -5.81 14.58 4.75
N TYR A 282 -6.58 13.98 5.67
CA TYR A 282 -7.50 12.90 5.36
C TYR A 282 -8.77 12.96 6.22
N THR A 283 -9.92 12.72 5.59
CA THR A 283 -11.24 12.54 6.21
C THR A 283 -11.90 11.26 5.73
N GLY A 284 -12.85 10.76 6.53
CA GLY A 284 -13.53 9.48 6.28
C GLY A 284 -13.00 8.34 7.16
N ALA A 285 -13.54 7.14 6.93
CA ALA A 285 -13.13 5.92 7.59
C ALA A 285 -12.07 5.19 6.77
N TYR A 286 -11.18 4.45 7.45
CA TYR A 286 -10.26 3.56 6.77
C TYR A 286 -10.98 2.32 6.25
N PRO A 287 -10.58 1.79 5.07
CA PRO A 287 -11.06 0.49 4.62
C PRO A 287 -10.55 -0.60 5.59
N PRO A 288 -11.12 -1.82 5.55
CA PRO A 288 -10.52 -2.96 6.23
C PRO A 288 -9.06 -3.14 5.82
N TYR A 289 -8.16 -3.31 6.79
CA TYR A 289 -6.73 -3.53 6.52
C TYR A 289 -6.12 -4.48 7.56
N ALA A 290 -5.09 -5.22 7.17
CA ALA A 290 -4.29 -6.02 8.10
C ALA A 290 -3.18 -5.16 8.74
N GLY A 291 -3.15 -5.10 10.07
CA GLY A 291 -2.21 -4.28 10.84
C GLY A 291 -1.26 -5.08 11.74
N GLY A 292 -0.70 -4.40 12.74
CA GLY A 292 0.03 -5.03 13.86
C GLY A 292 1.52 -5.25 13.61
N GLY A 293 1.87 -6.19 12.72
CA GLY A 293 3.27 -6.59 12.52
C GLY A 293 3.53 -7.57 11.37
N GLY A 294 2.48 -8.09 10.73
CA GLY A 294 2.63 -8.84 9.49
C GLY A 294 1.33 -9.42 8.95
N TYR A 295 1.34 -9.79 7.68
CA TYR A 295 0.22 -10.38 6.95
C TYR A 295 0.73 -11.32 5.85
N LEU A 296 -0.13 -12.24 5.43
CA LEU A 296 0.17 -13.31 4.48
C LEU A 296 -0.79 -13.21 3.29
N TYR A 297 -0.26 -13.28 2.09
CA TYR A 297 -1.04 -13.19 0.86
C TYR A 297 -0.49 -14.10 -0.25
N SER A 298 -1.27 -14.34 -1.28
CA SER A 298 -0.82 -15.02 -2.50
C SER A 298 0.14 -14.13 -3.29
N GLY A 299 1.11 -14.74 -3.96
CA GLY A 299 2.01 -14.02 -4.87
C GLY A 299 1.46 -13.85 -6.27
#